data_AF-A0A3D0SFW0-F1
#
_entry.id   AF-A0A3D0SFW0-F1
#
_cell.length_a   1.000
_cell.length_b   1.000
_cell.length_c   1.000
_cell.angle_alpha   90.00
_cell.angle_beta   90.00
_cell.angle_gamma   90.00
#
_symmetry.space_group_name_H-M   'P 1'
#
loop_
_entity.id
_entity.type
_entity.pdbx_description
1 polymer ?
#
loop_
_entity_poly.entity_id
_entity_poly.type
_entity_poly.pdbx_seq_one_letter_code
_entity_poly.pdbx_strand_id
1 'polypeptide(L)'
;MRNNQPVTQKDYKFPDHYRLISSTDKRGIITYCNDAFVEVSGFDREELLNKNHNLVRHPDMPEGVFKEMWQTLQAGRIWMGLVKNRRKNGDHYWVSAFVTPVYENNEIVGYESVRVPALDHEVARASARYERIRNGQSAAKASEIYLYMLKKLSVFWGAGIPLLIFLGLFAGLVPTVVTAAVLIVMAVWQHFLSEKRWEELIGLSSDSYDSAVVSQTYFDDFGASARAKLVLGCELTRSRTALTRIKDAASLLEHIANTTHEQAAITSTAVVQQNQATQQIASAVTQMSQSIQEVAERVEQNADTARSAARNVETGNQTAQSAAAAIDELKGVVETISATVTELDQSTSDIGEAASI
;
A
#
# COMPACT_ATOMS: atom_id res chain seq x y z
N MET A 1 -34.62 -3.42 -12.84
CA MET A 1 -33.46 -2.92 -12.06
C MET A 1 -33.93 -2.47 -10.67
N ARG A 2 -33.03 -2.27 -9.68
CA ARG A 2 -33.41 -1.82 -8.32
C ARG A 2 -33.86 -0.34 -8.37
N ASN A 3 -35.06 -0.05 -7.87
CA ASN A 3 -35.61 1.31 -7.76
C ASN A 3 -35.40 1.80 -6.32
N ASN A 4 -34.42 2.68 -6.10
CA ASN A 4 -34.04 3.14 -4.75
C ASN A 4 -34.87 4.36 -4.31
N GLN A 5 -36.10 4.14 -3.86
CA GLN A 5 -36.92 5.17 -3.21
C GLN A 5 -36.67 5.22 -1.69
N PRO A 6 -36.94 6.35 -1.00
CA PRO A 6 -37.44 7.64 -1.52
C PRO A 6 -36.34 8.55 -2.09
N VAL A 7 -36.73 9.50 -2.95
CA VAL A 7 -35.88 10.61 -3.42
C VAL A 7 -36.52 11.97 -3.13
N THR A 8 -35.72 12.94 -2.65
CA THR A 8 -36.19 14.29 -2.28
C THR A 8 -36.13 15.29 -3.44
N GLN A 9 -35.44 14.92 -4.53
CA GLN A 9 -35.10 15.80 -5.67
C GLN A 9 -34.29 17.05 -5.29
N LYS A 10 -33.69 17.08 -4.10
CA LYS A 10 -32.74 18.12 -3.71
C LYS A 10 -31.32 17.77 -4.17
N ASP A 11 -30.68 18.69 -4.88
CA ASP A 11 -29.29 18.55 -5.32
C ASP A 11 -28.33 18.85 -4.16
N TYR A 12 -27.37 17.96 -3.94
CA TYR A 12 -26.29 18.08 -2.97
C TYR A 12 -24.99 18.38 -3.71
N LYS A 13 -24.55 19.64 -3.62
CA LYS A 13 -23.24 20.06 -4.12
C LYS A 13 -22.17 19.70 -3.10
N PHE A 14 -21.03 19.28 -3.61
CA PHE A 14 -19.85 18.94 -2.83
C PHE A 14 -18.60 19.54 -3.49
N PRO A 15 -17.50 19.74 -2.77
CA PRO A 15 -16.38 20.55 -3.24
C PRO A 15 -15.71 20.02 -4.52
N ASP A 16 -15.26 20.93 -5.39
CA ASP A 16 -14.62 20.61 -6.70
C ASP A 16 -13.34 19.77 -6.60
N HIS A 17 -12.64 19.86 -5.47
CA HIS A 17 -11.43 19.10 -5.20
C HIS A 17 -11.71 17.66 -4.75
N TYR A 18 -12.95 17.32 -4.40
CA TYR A 18 -13.29 15.95 -3.99
C TYR A 18 -13.12 14.98 -5.15
N ARG A 19 -12.60 13.81 -4.84
CA ARG A 19 -12.51 12.66 -5.75
C ARG A 19 -13.20 11.50 -5.07
N LEU A 20 -14.31 11.02 -5.63
CA LEU A 20 -15.06 9.92 -5.05
C LEU A 20 -14.54 8.62 -5.67
N ILE A 21 -13.83 7.83 -4.87
CA ILE A 21 -13.15 6.61 -5.31
C ILE A 21 -13.91 5.41 -4.76
N SER A 22 -14.16 4.43 -5.63
CA SER A 22 -14.66 3.12 -5.22
C SER A 22 -14.11 2.02 -6.11
N SER A 23 -13.79 0.88 -5.51
CA SER A 23 -13.43 -0.34 -6.22
C SER A 23 -14.50 -1.40 -5.99
N THR A 24 -14.74 -2.23 -7.00
CA THR A 24 -15.69 -3.33 -6.95
C THR A 24 -15.09 -4.63 -7.46
N ASP A 25 -15.66 -5.76 -7.08
CA ASP A 25 -15.42 -7.04 -7.74
C ASP A 25 -16.08 -7.10 -9.15
N LYS A 26 -15.90 -8.21 -9.87
CA LYS A 26 -16.53 -8.46 -11.19
C LYS A 26 -18.07 -8.39 -11.17
N ARG A 27 -18.70 -8.54 -10.00
CA ARG A 27 -20.16 -8.53 -9.80
C ARG A 27 -20.70 -7.13 -9.43
N GLY A 28 -19.82 -6.14 -9.30
CA GLY A 28 -20.17 -4.79 -8.88
C GLY A 28 -20.40 -4.64 -7.37
N ILE A 29 -19.87 -5.56 -6.56
CA ILE A 29 -19.87 -5.48 -5.09
C ILE A 29 -18.70 -4.58 -4.68
N ILE A 30 -18.96 -3.55 -3.87
CA ILE A 30 -17.95 -2.60 -3.41
C ILE A 30 -16.97 -3.32 -2.47
N THR A 31 -15.70 -3.34 -2.84
CA THR A 31 -14.60 -3.88 -2.05
C THR A 31 -13.81 -2.77 -1.35
N TYR A 32 -13.85 -1.54 -1.88
CA TYR A 32 -13.20 -0.37 -1.32
C TYR A 32 -13.96 0.91 -1.66
N CYS A 33 -13.91 1.89 -0.76
CA CYS A 33 -14.27 3.27 -1.05
C CYS A 33 -13.47 4.24 -0.18
N ASN A 34 -13.26 5.47 -0.64
CA ASN A 34 -12.59 6.50 0.15
C ASN A 34 -13.57 7.33 1.01
N ASP A 35 -13.05 8.09 1.97
CA ASP A 35 -13.86 8.88 2.91
C ASP A 35 -14.75 9.91 2.21
N ALA A 36 -14.26 10.53 1.13
CA ALA A 36 -15.06 11.46 0.33
C ALA A 36 -16.32 10.77 -0.24
N PHE A 37 -16.24 9.50 -0.67
CA PHE A 37 -17.41 8.77 -1.14
C PHE A 37 -18.41 8.46 -0.02
N VAL A 38 -17.92 8.10 1.17
CA VAL A 38 -18.74 7.89 2.37
C VAL A 38 -19.51 9.18 2.69
N GLU A 39 -18.80 10.30 2.83
CA GLU A 39 -19.37 11.61 3.16
C GLU A 39 -20.43 12.08 2.13
N VAL A 40 -20.07 12.06 0.85
CA VAL A 40 -20.96 12.55 -0.21
C VAL A 40 -22.14 11.61 -0.44
N SER A 41 -21.99 10.30 -0.32
CA SER A 41 -23.12 9.37 -0.41
C SER A 41 -24.03 9.43 0.83
N GLY A 42 -23.50 9.87 1.98
CA GLY A 42 -24.22 9.89 3.25
C GLY A 42 -24.51 8.51 3.83
N PHE A 43 -23.94 7.45 3.25
CA PHE A 43 -23.96 6.11 3.81
C PHE A 43 -22.75 5.90 4.71
N ASP A 44 -22.93 5.08 5.74
CA ASP A 44 -21.82 4.65 6.56
C ASP A 44 -20.95 3.66 5.76
N ARG A 45 -19.66 3.59 6.08
CA ARG A 45 -18.70 2.76 5.35
C ARG A 45 -19.11 1.29 5.35
N GLU A 46 -19.63 0.80 6.47
CA GLU A 46 -20.10 -0.57 6.68
C GLU A 46 -21.36 -0.88 5.85
N GLU A 47 -22.15 0.14 5.51
CA GLU A 47 -23.33 0.00 4.64
C GLU A 47 -22.94 -0.02 3.16
N LEU A 48 -21.78 0.52 2.80
CA LEU A 48 -21.26 0.54 1.44
C LEU A 48 -20.45 -0.73 1.14
N LEU A 49 -19.55 -1.12 2.04
CA LEU A 49 -18.67 -2.28 1.84
C LEU A 49 -19.47 -3.57 1.72
N ASN A 50 -19.04 -4.45 0.81
CA ASN A 50 -19.68 -5.72 0.49
C ASN A 50 -21.15 -5.59 0.00
N LYS A 51 -21.59 -4.39 -0.40
CA LYS A 51 -22.88 -4.18 -1.06
C LYS A 51 -22.71 -3.88 -2.54
N ASN A 52 -23.75 -4.14 -3.31
CA ASN A 52 -23.76 -3.79 -4.73
C ASN A 52 -23.74 -2.27 -4.90
N HIS A 53 -22.91 -1.77 -5.82
CA HIS A 53 -22.77 -0.33 -6.11
C HIS A 53 -24.10 0.32 -6.51
N ASN A 54 -25.06 -0.47 -7.03
CA ASN A 54 -26.41 0.01 -7.33
C ASN A 54 -27.17 0.60 -6.11
N LEU A 55 -26.68 0.47 -4.87
CA LEU A 55 -27.24 1.09 -3.67
C LEU A 55 -27.37 2.61 -3.79
N VAL A 56 -26.38 3.26 -4.41
CA VAL A 56 -26.35 4.73 -4.60
C VAL A 56 -27.00 5.17 -5.92
N ARG A 57 -27.57 4.24 -6.70
CA ARG A 57 -28.18 4.60 -7.98
C ARG A 57 -29.45 5.44 -7.77
N HIS A 58 -29.56 6.52 -8.54
CA HIS A 58 -30.80 7.30 -8.61
C HIS A 58 -31.83 6.65 -9.57
N PRO A 59 -33.13 6.58 -9.21
CA PRO A 59 -34.20 6.07 -10.08
C PRO A 59 -34.31 6.77 -11.45
N ASP A 60 -34.07 8.08 -11.50
CA ASP A 60 -34.07 8.87 -12.76
C ASP A 60 -32.95 8.49 -13.75
N MET A 61 -31.97 7.66 -13.39
CA MET A 61 -30.96 7.25 -14.35
C MET A 61 -31.51 6.21 -15.34
N PRO A 62 -31.47 6.48 -16.66
CA PRO A 62 -32.01 5.56 -17.66
C PRO A 62 -31.31 4.20 -17.64
N GLU A 63 -32.07 3.12 -17.77
CA GLU A 63 -31.52 1.76 -17.77
C GLU A 63 -30.52 1.52 -18.91
N GLY A 64 -30.78 2.12 -20.09
CA GLY A 64 -29.91 2.01 -21.26
C GLY A 64 -28.48 2.52 -21.03
N VAL A 65 -28.32 3.60 -20.26
CA VAL A 65 -26.99 4.18 -19.96
C VAL A 65 -26.15 3.21 -19.12
N PHE A 66 -26.75 2.57 -18.12
CA PHE A 66 -26.05 1.56 -17.32
C PHE A 66 -25.82 0.26 -18.09
N LYS A 67 -26.74 -0.13 -18.96
CA LYS A 67 -26.55 -1.30 -19.83
C LYS A 67 -25.33 -1.09 -20.73
N GLU A 68 -25.22 0.07 -21.35
CA GLU A 68 -24.07 0.46 -22.15
C GLU A 68 -22.78 0.45 -21.33
N MET A 69 -22.79 1.08 -20.15
CA MET A 69 -21.65 1.06 -19.23
C MET A 69 -21.14 -0.36 -18.94
N TRP A 70 -22.03 -1.28 -18.54
CA TRP A 70 -21.62 -2.64 -18.24
C TRP A 70 -21.11 -3.39 -19.46
N GLN A 71 -21.73 -3.20 -20.64
CA GLN A 71 -21.24 -3.79 -21.89
C GLN A 71 -19.83 -3.29 -22.23
N THR A 72 -19.56 -1.99 -22.07
CA THR A 72 -18.24 -1.40 -22.28
C THR A 72 -17.20 -1.99 -21.31
N LEU A 73 -17.53 -2.01 -20.02
CA LEU A 73 -16.62 -2.48 -18.98
C LEU A 73 -16.32 -3.98 -19.08
N GLN A 74 -17.33 -4.80 -19.41
CA GLN A 74 -17.16 -6.24 -19.61
C GLN A 74 -16.35 -6.58 -20.86
N ALA A 75 -16.35 -5.70 -21.86
CA ALA A 75 -15.47 -5.79 -23.03
C ALA A 75 -14.02 -5.35 -22.74
N GLY A 76 -13.69 -5.04 -21.47
CA GLY A 76 -12.36 -4.57 -21.10
C GLY A 76 -12.07 -3.13 -21.48
N ARG A 77 -13.10 -2.36 -21.87
CA ARG A 77 -12.96 -0.95 -22.23
C ARG A 77 -13.31 -0.06 -21.06
N ILE A 78 -12.77 1.15 -21.09
CA ILE A 78 -13.05 2.19 -20.11
C ILE A 78 -14.42 2.80 -20.41
N TRP A 79 -15.12 3.23 -19.38
CA TRP A 79 -16.39 3.96 -19.52
C TRP A 79 -16.30 5.33 -18.85
N MET A 80 -16.89 6.35 -19.47
CA MET A 80 -17.01 7.68 -18.91
C MET A 80 -18.45 8.18 -19.06
N GLY A 81 -19.03 8.82 -18.06
CA GLY A 81 -20.41 9.31 -18.14
C GLY A 81 -20.87 10.14 -16.97
N LEU A 82 -21.90 10.95 -17.18
CA LEU A 82 -22.54 11.72 -16.11
C LEU A 82 -23.54 10.82 -15.37
N VAL A 83 -23.44 10.76 -14.05
CA VAL A 83 -24.28 9.87 -13.24
C VAL A 83 -24.95 10.67 -12.13
N LYS A 84 -26.28 10.59 -12.08
CA LYS A 84 -27.08 11.03 -10.93
C LYS A 84 -27.10 9.89 -9.91
N ASN A 85 -26.56 10.16 -8.72
CA ASN A 85 -26.56 9.23 -7.60
C ASN A 85 -27.49 9.75 -6.50
N ARG A 86 -28.04 8.84 -5.71
CA ARG A 86 -28.90 9.11 -4.55
C ARG A 86 -28.09 8.93 -3.27
N ARG A 87 -28.21 9.90 -2.36
CA ARG A 87 -27.69 9.86 -1.00
C ARG A 87 -28.59 9.02 -0.08
N LYS A 88 -28.07 8.57 1.07
CA LYS A 88 -28.85 7.82 2.08
C LYS A 88 -30.16 8.52 2.46
N ASN A 89 -30.12 9.84 2.67
CA ASN A 89 -31.27 10.68 3.03
C ASN A 89 -32.28 10.95 1.90
N GLY A 90 -32.02 10.47 0.67
CA GLY A 90 -32.88 10.68 -0.50
C GLY A 90 -32.52 11.88 -1.38
N ASP A 91 -31.61 12.76 -0.95
CA ASP A 91 -31.03 13.80 -1.81
C ASP A 91 -30.23 13.15 -2.95
N HIS A 92 -29.80 13.94 -3.93
CA HIS A 92 -29.01 13.44 -5.04
C HIS A 92 -27.76 14.28 -5.29
N TYR A 93 -26.80 13.70 -5.98
CA TYR A 93 -25.59 14.40 -6.41
C TYR A 93 -25.19 13.90 -7.79
N TRP A 94 -24.57 14.79 -8.56
CA TRP A 94 -24.11 14.49 -9.91
C TRP A 94 -22.60 14.36 -9.97
N VAL A 95 -22.16 13.35 -10.72
CA VAL A 95 -20.73 13.09 -10.94
C VAL A 95 -20.44 12.90 -12.41
N SER A 96 -19.28 13.36 -12.86
CA SER A 96 -18.60 12.81 -14.03
C SER A 96 -17.81 11.60 -13.57
N ALA A 97 -18.30 10.41 -13.93
CA ALA A 97 -17.72 9.13 -13.56
C ALA A 97 -16.78 8.63 -14.65
N PHE A 98 -15.59 8.20 -14.25
CA PHE A 98 -14.62 7.50 -15.08
C PHE A 98 -14.36 6.14 -14.45
N VAL A 99 -14.62 5.07 -15.20
CA VAL A 99 -14.58 3.69 -14.69
C VAL A 99 -13.64 2.85 -15.55
N THR A 100 -12.69 2.21 -14.89
CA THR A 100 -11.66 1.37 -15.52
C THR A 100 -11.77 -0.08 -15.05
N PRO A 101 -11.70 -1.07 -15.95
CA PRO A 101 -11.50 -2.46 -15.56
C PRO A 101 -10.13 -2.64 -14.88
N VAL A 102 -10.10 -3.44 -13.82
CA VAL A 102 -8.90 -3.81 -13.08
C VAL A 102 -8.53 -5.23 -13.48
N TYR A 103 -7.27 -5.44 -13.87
CA TYR A 103 -6.77 -6.72 -14.35
C TYR A 103 -5.81 -7.37 -13.35
N GLU A 104 -5.93 -8.68 -13.20
CA GLU A 104 -4.95 -9.54 -12.54
C GLU A 104 -4.73 -10.76 -13.43
N ASN A 105 -3.48 -11.11 -13.73
CA ASN A 105 -3.13 -12.22 -14.64
C ASN A 105 -3.88 -12.17 -15.99
N ASN A 106 -4.04 -10.98 -16.57
CA ASN A 106 -4.75 -10.73 -17.82
C ASN A 106 -6.26 -11.03 -17.79
N GLU A 107 -6.85 -11.21 -16.60
CA GLU A 107 -8.29 -11.31 -16.39
C GLU A 107 -8.83 -10.09 -15.65
N ILE A 108 -10.01 -9.60 -16.04
CA ILE A 108 -10.71 -8.55 -15.29
C ILE A 108 -11.10 -9.12 -13.93
N VAL A 109 -10.59 -8.58 -12.83
CA VAL A 109 -10.96 -8.98 -11.44
C VAL A 109 -11.98 -8.06 -10.80
N GLY A 110 -12.17 -6.87 -11.36
CA GLY A 110 -13.07 -5.88 -10.82
C GLY A 110 -13.06 -4.59 -11.63
N TYR A 111 -13.64 -3.56 -11.02
CA TYR A 111 -13.74 -2.24 -11.63
C TYR A 111 -13.38 -1.18 -10.60
N GLU A 112 -12.74 -0.11 -11.05
CA GLU A 112 -12.45 1.04 -10.23
C GLU A 112 -13.06 2.28 -10.85
N SER A 113 -13.67 3.11 -10.01
CA SER A 113 -14.30 4.35 -10.44
C SER A 113 -13.71 5.54 -9.72
N VAL A 114 -13.26 6.52 -10.50
CA VAL A 114 -12.93 7.86 -10.04
C VAL A 114 -14.00 8.81 -10.53
N ARG A 115 -14.55 9.61 -9.62
CA ARG A 115 -15.65 10.53 -9.90
C ARG A 115 -15.33 11.92 -9.41
N VAL A 116 -15.63 12.90 -10.24
CA VAL A 116 -15.54 14.33 -9.93
C VAL A 116 -16.93 14.95 -9.95
N PRO A 117 -17.17 16.08 -9.26
CA PRO A 117 -18.41 16.85 -9.45
C PRO A 117 -18.66 17.14 -10.93
N ALA A 118 -19.91 16.98 -11.37
CA ALA A 118 -20.32 17.40 -12.71
C ALA A 118 -20.57 18.91 -12.73
N LEU A 119 -20.27 19.56 -13.86
CA LEU A 119 -20.49 21.00 -14.01
C LEU A 119 -21.99 21.28 -14.17
N ASP A 120 -22.48 22.43 -13.68
CA ASP A 120 -23.92 22.73 -13.68
C ASP A 120 -24.56 22.67 -15.08
N HIS A 121 -23.85 23.15 -16.09
CA HIS A 121 -24.30 23.13 -17.47
C HIS A 121 -24.31 21.71 -18.07
N GLU A 122 -23.42 20.83 -17.63
CA GLU A 122 -23.43 19.40 -17.97
C GLU A 122 -24.61 18.68 -17.29
N VAL A 123 -24.88 19.01 -16.02
CA VAL A 123 -26.03 18.48 -15.26
C VAL A 123 -27.35 18.86 -15.91
N ALA A 124 -27.50 20.12 -16.32
CA ALA A 124 -28.70 20.60 -17.01
C ALA A 124 -28.94 19.82 -18.32
N ARG A 125 -27.89 19.65 -19.14
CA ARG A 125 -27.95 18.84 -20.35
C ARG A 125 -28.29 17.38 -20.05
N ALA A 126 -27.52 16.72 -19.19
CA ALA A 126 -27.71 15.32 -18.84
C ALA A 126 -29.14 15.04 -18.35
N SER A 127 -29.67 15.93 -17.49
CA SER A 127 -31.05 15.83 -16.99
C SER A 127 -32.06 15.84 -18.13
N ALA A 128 -31.96 16.80 -19.06
CA ALA A 128 -32.86 16.91 -20.21
C ALA A 128 -32.73 15.72 -21.18
N ARG A 129 -31.50 15.24 -21.44
CA ARG A 129 -31.25 14.06 -22.29
C ARG A 129 -31.80 12.79 -21.65
N TYR A 130 -31.54 12.59 -20.36
CA TYR A 130 -31.98 11.39 -19.64
C TYR A 130 -33.49 11.32 -19.48
N GLU A 131 -34.17 12.44 -19.28
CA GLU A 131 -35.63 12.47 -19.28
C GLU A 131 -36.22 11.98 -20.60
N ARG A 132 -35.67 12.41 -21.73
CA ARG A 132 -36.10 11.94 -23.06
C ARG A 132 -35.88 10.44 -23.24
N ILE A 133 -34.69 9.95 -22.85
CA ILE A 133 -34.36 8.52 -22.94
C ILE A 133 -35.28 7.67 -22.06
N ARG A 134 -35.61 8.14 -20.84
CA ARG A 134 -36.59 7.46 -19.96
C ARG A 134 -37.97 7.35 -20.60
N ASN A 135 -38.37 8.37 -21.36
CA ASN A 135 -39.64 8.40 -22.09
C ASN A 135 -39.59 7.65 -23.44
N GLY A 136 -38.54 6.86 -23.70
CA GLY A 136 -38.38 6.10 -24.94
C GLY A 136 -38.04 6.95 -26.17
N GLN A 137 -37.65 8.21 -25.97
CA GLN A 137 -37.30 9.13 -27.05
C GLN A 137 -35.79 9.17 -27.31
N SER A 138 -35.39 9.70 -28.47
CA SER A 138 -33.99 10.01 -28.76
C SER A 138 -33.43 11.04 -27.78
N ALA A 139 -32.16 10.88 -27.41
CA ALA A 139 -31.46 11.76 -26.46
C ALA A 139 -31.61 13.25 -26.84
N ALA A 140 -31.39 13.59 -28.11
CA ALA A 140 -31.61 14.94 -28.65
C ALA A 140 -32.91 15.05 -29.46
N LYS A 141 -33.47 16.27 -29.53
CA LYS A 141 -34.60 16.59 -30.42
C LYS A 141 -34.11 16.73 -31.86
N ALA A 142 -34.92 16.28 -32.82
CA ALA A 142 -34.60 16.47 -34.23
C ALA A 142 -34.43 17.96 -34.61
N SER A 143 -35.21 18.85 -33.99
CA SER A 143 -35.08 20.30 -34.19
C SER A 143 -33.75 20.87 -33.72
N GLU A 144 -33.19 20.35 -32.62
CA GLU A 144 -31.87 20.77 -32.12
C GLU A 144 -30.75 20.33 -33.05
N ILE A 145 -30.82 19.09 -33.54
CA ILE A 145 -29.87 18.55 -34.52
C ILE A 145 -29.94 19.37 -35.81
N TYR A 146 -31.14 19.69 -36.29
CA TYR A 146 -31.32 20.51 -37.49
C TYR A 146 -30.79 21.93 -37.31
N LEU A 147 -31.08 22.57 -36.18
CA LEU A 147 -30.56 23.91 -35.87
C LEU A 147 -29.03 23.92 -35.75
N TYR A 148 -28.44 22.86 -35.17
CA TYR A 148 -26.99 22.69 -35.13
C TYR A 148 -26.40 22.55 -36.54
N MET A 149 -26.99 21.71 -37.40
CA MET A 149 -26.55 21.58 -38.79
C MET A 149 -26.64 22.91 -39.56
N LEU A 150 -27.72 23.67 -39.38
CA LEU A 150 -27.88 25.01 -39.95
C LEU A 150 -26.78 25.97 -39.47
N LYS A 151 -26.49 26.00 -38.17
CA LYS A 151 -25.40 26.82 -37.61
C LYS A 151 -24.03 26.40 -38.13
N LYS A 152 -23.76 25.09 -38.24
CA LYS A 152 -22.49 24.55 -38.79
C LYS A 152 -22.31 24.96 -40.25
N LEU A 153 -23.40 25.08 -41.02
CA LEU A 153 -23.39 25.57 -42.40
C LEU A 153 -23.48 27.10 -42.54
N SER A 154 -23.45 27.87 -41.45
CA SER A 154 -23.61 29.33 -41.48
C SER A 154 -22.65 30.06 -42.42
N VAL A 155 -21.44 29.52 -42.62
CA VAL A 155 -20.45 30.05 -43.59
C VAL A 155 -20.98 30.04 -45.02
N PHE A 156 -21.75 29.01 -45.41
CA PHE A 156 -22.31 28.90 -46.75
C PHE A 156 -23.50 29.84 -46.95
N TRP A 157 -24.34 30.01 -45.93
CA TRP A 157 -25.50 30.91 -46.04
C TRP A 157 -25.10 32.39 -45.90
N GLY A 158 -24.09 32.73 -45.11
CA GLY A 158 -23.64 34.12 -44.90
C GLY A 158 -23.15 34.81 -46.16
N ALA A 159 -22.37 34.12 -47.01
CA ALA A 159 -21.95 34.61 -48.32
C ALA A 159 -22.89 34.17 -49.45
N GLY A 160 -23.52 33.00 -49.31
CA GLY A 160 -24.40 32.43 -50.33
C GLY A 160 -25.72 33.16 -50.49
N ILE A 161 -26.38 33.58 -49.39
CA ILE A 161 -27.67 34.27 -49.47
C ILE A 161 -27.55 35.62 -50.22
N PRO A 162 -26.60 36.51 -49.90
CA PRO A 162 -26.41 37.75 -50.66
C PRO A 162 -26.10 37.50 -52.15
N LEU A 163 -25.30 36.48 -52.46
CA LEU A 163 -24.96 36.11 -53.83
C LEU A 163 -26.19 35.61 -54.61
N LEU A 164 -27.03 34.79 -53.97
CA LEU A 164 -28.27 34.30 -54.58
C LEU A 164 -29.29 35.42 -54.81
N ILE A 165 -29.40 36.37 -53.87
CA ILE A 165 -30.25 37.56 -54.04
C ILE A 165 -29.75 38.42 -55.20
N PHE A 166 -28.44 38.66 -55.28
CA PHE A 166 -27.83 39.42 -56.37
C PHE A 166 -28.06 38.77 -57.73
N LEU A 167 -27.81 37.46 -57.84
CA LEU A 167 -28.04 36.71 -59.09
C LEU A 167 -29.52 36.70 -59.47
N GLY A 168 -30.43 36.58 -58.50
CA GLY A 168 -31.87 36.59 -58.73
C GLY A 168 -32.37 37.92 -59.29
N LEU A 169 -31.79 39.03 -58.84
CA LEU A 169 -32.16 40.38 -59.29
C LEU A 169 -31.51 40.78 -60.62
N PHE A 170 -30.27 40.38 -60.89
CA PHE A 170 -29.49 40.91 -62.01
C PHE A 170 -29.16 39.89 -63.13
N ALA A 171 -29.17 38.59 -62.85
CA ALA A 171 -28.74 37.55 -63.80
C ALA A 171 -29.86 36.58 -64.22
N GLY A 172 -30.99 36.57 -63.50
CA GLY A 172 -32.15 35.74 -63.79
C GLY A 172 -32.20 34.40 -63.04
N LEU A 173 -33.24 33.61 -63.32
CA LEU A 173 -33.57 32.41 -62.53
C LEU A 173 -32.56 31.27 -62.71
N VAL A 174 -32.07 31.05 -63.94
CA VAL A 174 -31.19 29.92 -64.25
C VAL A 174 -29.84 30.00 -63.51
N PRO A 175 -29.08 31.12 -63.56
CA PRO A 175 -27.83 31.25 -62.78
C PRO A 175 -28.07 31.10 -61.28
N THR A 176 -29.18 31.62 -60.76
CA THR A 176 -29.52 31.55 -59.33
C THR A 176 -29.73 30.11 -58.86
N VAL A 177 -30.48 29.31 -59.61
CA VAL A 177 -30.72 27.89 -59.27
C VAL A 177 -29.44 27.07 -59.37
N VAL A 178 -28.62 27.30 -60.40
CA VAL A 178 -27.34 26.62 -60.56
C VAL A 178 -26.40 26.93 -59.40
N THR A 179 -26.25 28.20 -59.02
CA THR A 179 -25.41 28.59 -57.88
C THR A 179 -25.94 28.01 -56.56
N ALA A 180 -27.26 27.98 -56.34
CA ALA A 180 -27.85 27.37 -55.15
C ALA A 180 -27.54 25.88 -55.07
N ALA A 181 -27.66 25.15 -56.19
CA ALA A 181 -27.32 23.72 -56.25
C ALA A 181 -25.83 23.48 -55.94
N VAL A 182 -24.93 24.29 -56.51
CA VAL A 182 -23.48 24.20 -56.24
C VAL A 182 -23.18 24.45 -54.76
N LEU A 183 -23.79 25.46 -54.14
CA LEU A 183 -23.61 25.76 -52.71
C LEU A 183 -24.09 24.60 -51.83
N ILE A 184 -25.23 23.97 -52.15
CA ILE A 184 -25.74 22.81 -51.43
C ILE A 184 -24.78 21.63 -51.56
N VAL A 185 -24.30 21.32 -52.77
CA VAL A 185 -23.34 20.24 -53.01
C VAL A 185 -22.04 20.48 -52.24
N MET A 186 -21.50 21.70 -52.30
CA MET A 186 -20.30 22.07 -51.54
C MET A 186 -20.51 21.96 -50.02
N ALA A 187 -21.68 22.36 -49.52
CA ALA A 187 -22.00 22.29 -48.11
C ALA A 187 -22.12 20.83 -47.61
N VAL A 188 -22.77 19.96 -48.39
CA VAL A 188 -22.86 18.52 -48.10
C VAL A 188 -21.49 17.86 -48.19
N TRP A 189 -20.71 18.19 -49.22
CA TRP A 189 -19.35 17.68 -49.39
C TRP A 189 -18.45 18.07 -48.22
N GLN A 190 -18.48 19.34 -47.81
CA GLN A 190 -17.73 19.84 -46.66
C GLN A 190 -18.18 19.18 -45.35
N HIS A 191 -19.48 18.94 -45.18
CA HIS A 191 -19.99 18.20 -44.04
C HIS A 191 -19.42 16.77 -44.00
N PHE A 192 -19.46 16.07 -45.12
CA PHE A 192 -18.92 14.70 -45.23
C PHE A 192 -17.42 14.64 -44.96
N LEU A 193 -16.64 15.56 -45.53
CA LEU A 193 -15.21 15.69 -45.24
C LEU A 193 -14.95 15.99 -43.76
N SER A 194 -15.76 16.86 -43.15
CA SER A 194 -15.63 17.17 -41.72
C SER A 194 -15.94 15.96 -40.85
N GLU A 195 -17.01 15.20 -41.11
CA GLU A 195 -17.32 14.00 -40.34
C GLU A 195 -16.22 12.96 -40.49
N LYS A 196 -15.71 12.74 -41.70
CA LYS A 196 -14.60 11.80 -41.95
C LYS A 196 -13.34 12.16 -41.14
N ARG A 197 -12.97 13.44 -41.09
CA ARG A 197 -11.82 13.91 -40.29
C ARG A 197 -12.01 13.66 -38.79
N TRP A 198 -13.22 13.80 -38.27
CA TRP A 198 -13.51 13.50 -36.86
C TRP A 198 -13.48 12.00 -36.58
N GLU A 199 -13.99 11.16 -37.48
CA GLU A 199 -13.88 9.70 -37.37
C GLU A 199 -12.42 9.23 -37.43
N GLU A 200 -11.60 9.82 -38.31
CA GLU A 200 -10.15 9.57 -38.33
C GLU A 200 -9.49 9.93 -36.98
N LEU A 201 -9.89 11.03 -36.36
CA LEU A 201 -9.40 11.43 -35.04
C LEU A 201 -9.82 10.45 -33.94
N ILE A 202 -11.07 9.99 -33.96
CA ILE A 202 -11.56 8.95 -33.04
C ILE A 202 -10.74 7.66 -33.22
N GLY A 203 -10.43 7.31 -34.48
CA GLY A 203 -9.61 6.16 -34.84
C GLY A 203 -8.19 6.17 -34.28
N LEU A 204 -7.62 7.35 -33.94
CA LEU A 204 -6.30 7.43 -33.28
C LEU A 204 -6.31 6.83 -31.86
N SER A 205 -7.47 6.75 -31.22
CA SER A 205 -7.64 6.18 -29.89
C SER A 205 -8.83 5.23 -29.87
N SER A 206 -8.71 4.12 -30.63
CA SER A 206 -9.77 3.11 -30.79
C SER A 206 -10.23 2.45 -29.48
N ASP A 207 -9.38 2.48 -28.45
CA ASP A 207 -9.67 1.88 -27.14
C ASP A 207 -10.41 2.85 -26.21
N SER A 208 -10.59 4.10 -26.63
CA SER A 208 -11.29 5.12 -25.85
C SER A 208 -12.79 5.04 -26.00
N TYR A 209 -13.47 5.53 -24.98
CA TYR A 209 -14.93 5.57 -24.96
C TYR A 209 -15.49 6.70 -25.84
N ASP A 210 -16.33 6.35 -26.81
CA ASP A 210 -16.76 7.25 -27.90
C ASP A 210 -18.29 7.24 -28.14
N SER A 211 -19.08 7.10 -27.07
CA SER A 211 -20.54 6.99 -27.16
C SER A 211 -21.24 8.23 -27.73
N ALA A 212 -22.14 7.98 -28.69
CA ALA A 212 -23.01 9.02 -29.27
C ALA A 212 -24.03 9.58 -28.27
N VAL A 213 -24.50 8.76 -27.31
CA VAL A 213 -25.51 9.19 -26.33
C VAL A 213 -24.85 9.98 -25.21
N VAL A 214 -23.73 9.48 -24.69
CA VAL A 214 -23.03 10.14 -23.57
C VAL A 214 -22.36 11.44 -24.03
N SER A 215 -21.83 11.52 -25.24
CA SER A 215 -21.25 12.78 -25.74
C SER A 215 -22.26 13.93 -25.74
N GLN A 216 -23.55 13.65 -26.00
CA GLN A 216 -24.63 14.66 -25.98
C GLN A 216 -25.01 15.14 -24.57
N THR A 217 -24.52 14.47 -23.52
CA THR A 217 -24.68 14.95 -22.14
C THR A 217 -23.57 15.93 -21.76
N TYR A 218 -22.36 15.71 -22.30
CA TYR A 218 -21.20 16.57 -22.03
C TYR A 218 -21.13 17.80 -22.94
N PHE A 219 -21.57 17.71 -24.20
CA PHE A 219 -21.34 18.76 -25.19
C PHE A 219 -22.64 19.17 -25.90
N ASP A 220 -22.66 20.41 -26.41
CA ASP A 220 -23.76 20.94 -27.23
C ASP A 220 -23.65 20.51 -28.70
N ASP A 221 -22.53 19.88 -29.09
CA ASP A 221 -22.29 19.36 -30.43
C ASP A 221 -22.98 18.01 -30.67
N PHE A 222 -23.08 17.63 -31.94
CA PHE A 222 -23.60 16.33 -32.37
C PHE A 222 -22.66 15.63 -33.35
N GLY A 223 -22.89 14.33 -33.58
CA GLY A 223 -22.13 13.52 -34.55
C GLY A 223 -20.72 13.18 -34.10
N ALA A 224 -19.81 12.94 -35.06
CA ALA A 224 -18.44 12.53 -34.76
C ALA A 224 -17.66 13.61 -33.98
N SER A 225 -18.00 14.88 -34.16
CA SER A 225 -17.37 15.98 -33.41
C SER A 225 -17.59 15.89 -31.89
N ALA A 226 -18.80 15.52 -31.44
CA ALA A 226 -19.12 15.36 -30.03
C ALA A 226 -18.43 14.12 -29.44
N ARG A 227 -18.41 13.02 -30.20
CA ARG A 227 -17.72 11.78 -29.84
C ARG A 227 -16.22 11.99 -29.72
N ALA A 228 -15.61 12.73 -30.64
CA ALA A 228 -14.18 13.07 -30.58
C ALA A 228 -13.83 13.90 -29.35
N LYS A 229 -14.67 14.88 -28.98
CA LYS A 229 -14.51 15.65 -27.73
C LYS A 229 -14.61 14.75 -26.50
N LEU A 230 -15.52 13.76 -26.51
CA LEU A 230 -15.64 12.77 -25.44
C LEU A 230 -14.40 11.89 -25.33
N VAL A 231 -13.87 11.40 -26.46
CA VAL A 231 -12.62 10.63 -26.51
C VAL A 231 -11.47 11.44 -25.89
N LEU A 232 -11.31 12.71 -26.28
CA LEU A 232 -10.29 13.59 -25.70
C LEU A 232 -10.49 13.81 -24.20
N GLY A 233 -11.73 14.01 -23.75
CA GLY A 233 -12.06 14.15 -22.33
C GLY A 233 -11.78 12.86 -21.53
N CYS A 234 -12.05 11.71 -22.13
CA CYS A 234 -11.73 10.39 -21.60
C CYS A 234 -10.22 10.21 -21.44
N GLU A 235 -9.42 10.53 -22.45
CA GLU A 235 -7.96 10.45 -22.40
C GLU A 235 -7.35 11.42 -21.39
N LEU A 236 -7.85 12.66 -21.32
CA LEU A 236 -7.43 13.62 -20.31
C LEU A 236 -7.69 13.09 -18.89
N THR A 237 -8.85 12.46 -18.68
CA THR A 237 -9.22 11.87 -17.39
C THR A 237 -8.39 10.63 -17.08
N ARG A 238 -8.09 9.80 -18.09
CA ARG A 238 -7.18 8.65 -17.99
C ARG A 238 -5.80 9.09 -17.55
N SER A 239 -5.21 10.09 -18.21
CA SER A 239 -3.90 10.63 -17.86
C SER A 239 -3.89 11.23 -16.45
N ARG A 240 -4.88 12.05 -16.10
CA ARG A 240 -5.00 12.63 -14.74
C ARG A 240 -5.10 11.55 -13.66
N THR A 241 -5.87 10.50 -13.91
CA THR A 241 -6.02 9.37 -12.98
C THR A 241 -4.70 8.63 -12.82
N ALA A 242 -4.00 8.34 -13.92
CA ALA A 242 -2.68 7.72 -13.89
C ALA A 242 -1.65 8.56 -13.12
N LEU A 243 -1.61 9.88 -13.37
CA LEU A 243 -0.77 10.83 -12.64
C LEU A 243 -1.07 10.84 -11.14
N THR A 244 -2.35 10.79 -10.76
CA THR A 244 -2.76 10.74 -9.35
C THR A 244 -2.27 9.44 -8.69
N ARG A 245 -2.45 8.29 -9.36
CA ARG A 245 -1.95 7.00 -8.84
C ARG A 245 -0.42 6.96 -8.71
N ILE A 246 0.30 7.53 -9.67
CA ILE A 246 1.77 7.65 -9.61
C ILE A 246 2.18 8.51 -8.42
N LYS A 247 1.49 9.64 -8.21
CA LYS A 247 1.72 10.51 -7.05
C LYS A 247 1.48 9.76 -5.73
N ASP A 248 0.37 9.05 -5.61
CA ASP A 248 0.02 8.30 -4.40
C ASP A 248 1.05 7.19 -4.12
N ALA A 249 1.47 6.46 -5.16
CA ALA A 249 2.52 5.45 -5.06
C ALA A 249 3.88 6.06 -4.65
N ALA A 250 4.23 7.23 -5.20
CA ALA A 250 5.45 7.94 -4.84
C ALA A 250 5.44 8.39 -3.37
N SER A 251 4.32 8.93 -2.87
CA SER A 251 4.16 9.29 -1.46
C SER A 251 4.24 8.07 -0.52
N LEU A 252 3.68 6.93 -0.93
CA LEU A 252 3.84 5.68 -0.17
C LEU A 252 5.30 5.23 -0.12
N LEU A 253 6.02 5.28 -1.25
CA LEU A 253 7.44 4.94 -1.33
C LEU A 253 8.30 5.89 -0.48
N GLU A 254 8.00 7.18 -0.47
CA GLU A 254 8.66 8.16 0.38
C GLU A 254 8.49 7.82 1.87
N HIS A 255 7.27 7.47 2.28
CA HIS A 255 7.00 7.05 3.65
C HIS A 255 7.78 5.76 4.02
N ILE A 256 7.80 4.77 3.14
CA ILE A 256 8.56 3.53 3.35
C ILE A 256 10.07 3.81 3.43
N ALA A 257 10.61 4.67 2.56
CA ALA A 257 12.02 5.03 2.55
C ALA A 257 12.44 5.72 3.86
N ASN A 258 11.63 6.66 4.35
CA ASN A 258 11.88 7.35 5.62
C ASN A 258 11.89 6.37 6.80
N THR A 259 10.87 5.50 6.90
CA THR A 259 10.80 4.48 7.95
C THR A 259 11.97 3.49 7.87
N THR A 260 12.39 3.11 6.65
CA THR A 260 13.54 2.22 6.44
C THR A 260 14.84 2.89 6.88
N HIS A 261 15.01 4.18 6.60
CA HIS A 261 16.18 4.95 7.02
C HIS A 261 16.28 5.04 8.55
N GLU A 262 15.17 5.35 9.22
CA GLU A 262 15.10 5.38 10.68
C GLU A 262 15.42 4.00 11.29
N GLN A 263 14.84 2.93 10.75
CA GLN A 263 15.10 1.57 11.21
C GLN A 263 16.57 1.15 11.00
N ALA A 264 17.20 1.57 9.90
CA ALA A 264 18.61 1.30 9.64
C ALA A 264 19.53 2.02 10.65
N ALA A 265 19.20 3.26 11.02
CA ALA A 265 19.95 4.00 12.03
C ALA A 265 19.86 3.35 13.43
N ILE A 266 18.66 2.93 13.83
CA ILE A 266 18.43 2.17 15.07
C ILE A 266 19.23 0.87 15.05
N THR A 267 19.16 0.11 13.95
CA THR A 267 19.88 -1.17 13.81
C THR A 267 21.39 -0.96 13.86
N SER A 268 21.92 0.07 13.21
CA SER A 268 23.35 0.39 13.26
C SER A 268 23.81 0.69 14.70
N THR A 269 23.03 1.46 15.44
CA THR A 269 23.32 1.77 16.86
C THR A 269 23.31 0.50 17.72
N ALA A 270 22.33 -0.37 17.51
CA ALA A 270 22.23 -1.65 18.22
C ALA A 270 23.43 -2.58 17.91
N VAL A 271 23.88 -2.63 16.65
CA VAL A 271 25.07 -3.40 16.26
C VAL A 271 26.33 -2.87 16.95
N VAL A 272 26.49 -1.55 17.05
CA VAL A 272 27.63 -0.95 17.77
C VAL A 272 27.60 -1.34 19.25
N GLN A 273 26.45 -1.25 19.91
CA GLN A 273 26.30 -1.66 21.32
C GLN A 273 26.55 -3.16 21.51
N GLN A 274 26.06 -4.00 20.61
CA GLN A 274 26.29 -5.44 20.66
C GLN A 274 27.77 -5.78 20.49
N ASN A 275 28.48 -5.06 19.61
CA ASN A 275 29.93 -5.23 19.43
C ASN A 275 30.68 -4.89 20.73
N GLN A 276 30.33 -3.76 21.38
CA GLN A 276 30.92 -3.37 22.67
C GLN A 276 30.65 -4.42 23.75
N ALA A 277 29.42 -4.93 23.86
CA ALA A 277 29.09 -6.00 24.80
C ALA A 277 29.89 -7.28 24.51
N THR A 278 30.08 -7.64 23.24
CA THR A 278 30.89 -8.79 22.82
C THR A 278 32.36 -8.60 23.22
N GLN A 279 32.92 -7.40 23.06
CA GLN A 279 34.28 -7.08 23.50
C GLN A 279 34.42 -7.21 25.02
N GLN A 280 33.44 -6.73 25.80
CA GLN A 280 33.45 -6.88 27.27
C GLN A 280 33.43 -8.35 27.70
N ILE A 281 32.61 -9.18 27.04
CA ILE A 281 32.59 -10.62 27.27
C ILE A 281 33.97 -11.23 26.96
N ALA A 282 34.60 -10.86 25.85
CA ALA A 282 35.93 -11.37 25.48
C ALA A 282 37.00 -10.99 26.52
N SER A 283 36.96 -9.76 27.05
CA SER A 283 37.84 -9.33 28.15
C SER A 283 37.59 -10.13 29.42
N ALA A 284 36.33 -10.33 29.81
CA ALA A 284 35.97 -11.11 30.99
C ALA A 284 36.42 -12.58 30.86
N VAL A 285 36.27 -13.18 29.68
CA VAL A 285 36.76 -14.54 29.40
C VAL A 285 38.27 -14.62 29.51
N THR A 286 39.00 -13.63 28.98
CA THR A 286 40.47 -13.56 29.12
C THR A 286 40.89 -13.48 30.60
N GLN A 287 40.26 -12.60 31.38
CA GLN A 287 40.55 -12.46 32.81
C GLN A 287 40.21 -13.73 33.59
N MET A 288 39.08 -14.36 33.28
CA MET A 288 38.69 -15.64 33.86
C MET A 288 39.71 -16.74 33.56
N SER A 289 40.22 -16.81 32.32
CA SER A 289 41.28 -17.75 31.95
C SER A 289 42.55 -17.52 32.77
N GLN A 290 42.93 -16.26 33.00
CA GLN A 290 44.09 -15.93 33.84
C GLN A 290 43.87 -16.35 35.30
N SER A 291 42.68 -16.09 35.86
CA SER A 291 42.35 -16.54 37.22
C SER A 291 42.32 -18.07 37.34
N ILE A 292 41.83 -18.78 36.33
CA ILE A 292 41.87 -20.26 36.31
C ILE A 292 43.32 -20.74 36.32
N GLN A 293 44.21 -20.11 35.54
CA GLN A 293 45.63 -20.48 35.53
C GLN A 293 46.30 -20.23 36.89
N GLU A 294 46.02 -19.08 37.52
CA GLU A 294 46.56 -18.77 38.85
C GLU A 294 46.05 -19.74 39.92
N VAL A 295 44.77 -20.11 39.86
CA VAL A 295 44.20 -21.12 40.77
C VAL A 295 44.86 -22.48 40.54
N ALA A 296 45.05 -22.90 39.29
CA ALA A 296 45.72 -24.15 38.97
C ALA A 296 47.16 -24.19 39.52
N GLU A 297 47.92 -23.11 39.33
CA GLU A 297 49.29 -22.98 39.85
C GLU A 297 49.34 -23.03 41.39
N ARG A 298 48.42 -22.32 42.07
CA ARG A 298 48.30 -22.39 43.53
C ARG A 298 47.92 -23.78 44.03
N VAL A 299 47.05 -24.50 43.32
CA VAL A 299 46.68 -25.88 43.67
C VAL A 299 47.89 -26.80 43.54
N GLU A 300 48.70 -26.65 42.50
CA GLU A 300 49.93 -27.42 42.31
C GLU A 300 50.96 -27.12 43.40
N GLN A 301 51.20 -25.85 43.70
CA GLN A 301 52.11 -25.42 44.77
C GLN A 301 51.68 -25.93 46.16
N ASN A 302 50.37 -25.88 46.45
CA ASN A 302 49.82 -26.42 47.69
C ASN A 302 49.99 -27.94 47.77
N ALA A 303 49.80 -28.66 46.66
CA ALA A 303 50.02 -30.10 46.61
C ALA A 303 51.50 -30.45 46.90
N ASP A 304 52.45 -29.68 46.38
CA ASP A 304 53.87 -29.90 46.63
C ASP A 304 54.29 -29.57 48.08
N THR A 305 53.72 -28.49 48.63
CA THR A 305 53.90 -28.13 50.05
C THR A 305 53.33 -29.22 50.96
N ALA A 306 52.14 -29.75 50.64
CA ALA A 306 51.52 -30.84 51.39
C ALA A 306 52.36 -32.13 51.33
N ARG A 307 52.94 -32.46 50.16
CA ARG A 307 53.88 -33.59 50.03
C ARG A 307 55.13 -33.39 50.88
N SER A 308 55.68 -32.18 50.91
CA SER A 308 56.85 -31.84 51.72
C SER A 308 56.54 -31.93 53.22
N ALA A 309 55.37 -31.43 53.65
CA ALA A 309 54.91 -31.58 55.03
C ALA A 309 54.73 -33.05 55.42
N ALA A 310 54.14 -33.87 54.54
CA ALA A 310 54.02 -35.32 54.77
C ALA A 310 55.38 -36.00 54.94
N ARG A 311 56.39 -35.63 54.13
CA ARG A 311 57.77 -36.13 54.29
C ARG A 311 58.38 -35.70 55.63
N ASN A 312 58.19 -34.45 56.04
CA ASN A 312 58.69 -33.96 57.33
C ASN A 312 58.05 -34.70 58.52
N VAL A 313 56.75 -34.98 58.44
CA VAL A 313 56.04 -35.79 59.46
C VAL A 313 56.61 -37.20 59.51
N GLU A 314 56.87 -37.82 58.35
CA GLU A 314 57.48 -39.15 58.28
C GLU A 314 58.88 -39.16 58.91
N THR A 315 59.75 -38.21 58.57
CA THR A 315 61.08 -38.06 59.18
C THR A 315 61.00 -37.78 60.68
N GLY A 316 60.05 -36.94 61.12
CA GLY A 316 59.80 -36.66 62.52
C GLY A 316 59.38 -37.91 63.29
N ASN A 317 58.51 -38.74 62.69
CA ASN A 317 58.06 -39.99 63.27
C ASN A 317 59.22 -41.00 63.40
N GLN A 318 60.07 -41.12 62.39
CA GLN A 318 61.29 -41.95 62.44
C GLN A 318 62.24 -41.48 63.56
N THR A 319 62.46 -40.17 63.67
CA THR A 319 63.31 -39.58 64.73
C THR A 319 62.73 -39.86 66.12
N ALA A 320 61.41 -39.72 66.29
CA ALA A 320 60.73 -40.03 67.55
C ALA A 320 60.84 -41.52 67.90
N GLN A 321 60.74 -42.43 66.92
CA GLN A 321 60.97 -43.86 67.13
C GLN A 321 62.42 -44.14 67.56
N SER A 322 63.42 -43.52 66.92
CA SER A 322 64.82 -43.66 67.34
C SER A 322 65.06 -43.13 68.75
N ALA A 323 64.46 -41.99 69.10
CA ALA A 323 64.57 -41.43 70.45
C ALA A 323 63.92 -42.35 71.50
N ALA A 324 62.74 -42.92 71.20
CA ALA A 324 62.07 -43.89 72.06
C ALA A 324 62.94 -45.15 72.27
N ALA A 325 63.57 -45.66 71.21
CA ALA A 325 64.49 -46.79 71.30
C ALA A 325 65.72 -46.47 72.16
N ALA A 326 66.31 -45.28 72.01
CA ALA A 326 67.45 -44.83 72.84
C ALA A 326 67.07 -44.65 74.32
N ILE A 327 65.84 -44.18 74.61
CA ILE A 327 65.32 -44.10 75.98
C ILE A 327 65.17 -45.50 76.58
N ASP A 328 64.69 -46.48 75.80
CA ASP A 328 64.54 -47.87 76.25
C ASP A 328 65.92 -48.52 76.50
N GLU A 329 66.90 -48.25 75.64
CA GLU A 329 68.29 -48.67 75.86
C GLU A 329 68.88 -48.05 77.14
N LEU A 330 68.70 -46.74 77.33
CA LEU A 330 69.12 -46.04 78.55
C LEU A 330 68.46 -46.64 79.81
N LYS A 331 67.17 -46.97 79.74
CA LYS A 331 66.46 -47.64 80.83
C LYS A 331 67.14 -48.98 81.16
N GLY A 332 67.48 -49.79 80.16
CA GLY A 332 68.22 -51.04 80.36
C GLY A 332 69.60 -50.84 81.00
N VAL A 333 70.33 -49.79 80.60
CA VAL A 333 71.62 -49.43 81.23
C VAL A 333 71.42 -49.02 82.70
N VAL A 334 70.41 -48.21 83.00
CA VAL A 334 70.08 -47.80 84.37
C VAL A 334 69.70 -49.00 85.24
N GLU A 335 68.91 -49.95 84.71
CA GLU A 335 68.58 -51.20 85.40
C GLU A 335 69.84 -52.03 85.69
N THR A 336 70.76 -52.11 84.74
CA THR A 336 72.05 -52.81 84.89
C THR A 336 72.94 -52.15 85.95
N ILE A 337 73.04 -50.82 85.94
CA ILE A 337 73.78 -50.05 86.97
C ILE A 337 73.15 -50.27 88.34
N SER A 338 71.81 -50.23 88.44
CA SER A 338 71.11 -50.49 89.70
C SER A 338 71.40 -51.89 90.23
N ALA A 339 71.43 -52.91 89.36
CA ALA A 339 71.76 -54.27 89.73
C ALA A 339 73.22 -54.39 90.21
N THR A 340 74.18 -53.78 89.51
CA THR A 340 75.60 -53.79 89.92
C THR A 340 75.84 -53.01 91.21
N VAL A 341 75.16 -51.89 91.44
CA VAL A 341 75.22 -51.17 92.73
C VAL A 341 74.67 -52.04 93.87
N THR A 342 73.58 -52.76 93.63
CA THR A 342 73.01 -53.69 94.63
C THR A 342 73.96 -54.86 94.92
N GLU A 343 74.60 -55.40 93.88
CA GLU A 343 75.63 -56.45 94.01
C GLU A 343 76.88 -55.95 94.75
N LEU A 344 77.31 -54.71 94.47
CA LEU A 344 78.42 -54.06 95.17
C LEU A 344 78.09 -53.82 96.66
N ASP A 345 76.87 -53.38 96.96
CA ASP A 345 76.38 -53.20 98.34
C ASP A 345 76.37 -54.53 99.09
N GLN A 346 75.85 -55.59 98.47
CA GLN A 346 75.88 -56.95 99.04
C GLN A 346 77.32 -57.43 99.26
N SER A 347 78.21 -57.26 98.29
CA SER A 347 79.62 -57.67 98.43
C SER A 347 80.37 -56.84 99.49
N THR A 348 80.02 -55.57 99.65
CA THR A 348 80.56 -54.71 100.73
C THR A 348 80.04 -55.15 102.10
N SER A 349 78.77 -55.57 102.19
CA SER A 349 78.19 -56.19 103.38
C SER A 349 78.90 -57.50 103.73
N ASP A 350 79.12 -58.38 102.76
CA ASP A 350 79.83 -59.66 102.94
C ASP A 350 81.29 -59.45 103.41
N ILE A 351 82.00 -58.43 102.89
CA ILE A 351 83.34 -58.04 103.37
C ILE A 351 83.28 -57.49 104.80
N GLY A 352 82.26 -56.69 105.12
CA GLY A 352 82.02 -56.21 106.48
C GLY A 352 81.79 -57.35 107.47
N GLU A 353 81.07 -58.39 107.06
CA GLU A 353 80.83 -59.60 107.85
C GLU A 353 82.10 -60.46 107.98
N ALA A 354 82.89 -60.60 106.92
CA ALA A 354 84.17 -61.32 106.93
C ALA A 354 85.28 -60.61 107.74
N ALA A 355 85.24 -59.28 107.89
CA ALA A 355 86.16 -58.50 108.73
C ALA A 355 85.78 -58.51 110.22
N SER A 356 84.64 -59.15 110.58
CA SER A 356 84.11 -59.21 111.95
C SER A 356 84.43 -60.52 112.69
N ILE A 357 85.34 -61.35 112.16
CA ILE A 357 85.87 -62.59 112.74
C ILE A 357 87.40 -62.45 112.85
#